data_AF-A0A0S2EKC5-F1
#
_entry.id   AF-A0A0S2EKC5-F1
#
_cell.length_a   1.000
_cell.length_b   1.000
_cell.length_c   1.000
_cell.angle_alpha   90.00
_cell.angle_beta   90.00
_cell.angle_gamma   90.00
#
_symmetry.space_group_name_H-M   'P 1'
#
loop_
_entity.id
_entity.type
_entity.pdbx_description
1 polymer ?
#
loop_
_entity_poly.entity_id
_entity_poly.type
_entity_poly.pdbx_seq_one_letter_code
_entity_poly.pdbx_strand_id
1 'polypeptide(L)'
;MTDLDKLERRFGEDIDAASDEAALEAVRLAALGKKGEISELLKGLGKMSPEERRDQGPLLNGLRDRVQTRLTEKREALADAAISARLAAERLDVTLPVRPSPVSRGRVHPISQVVDEITAIFADMGFSIAEGPDIETDHYNFTALNFPEGHPAREMHDTFFLQAPDGGERRLLRTHTSPVQVRTMENQKPPIRIVIPGKTYRQDSDATHTPMFHQVEGLVIDKTANIANMKWVLTEFCKSFFEVPSLKMRFRPSFFPFTEPSMEVDIQCDRSGSEVRFGEGTDWMEILGCGMVHPNVLRGVGLDPDEYQGFAWGMGIDRIAMLKYGMPDLRAFFDADSRWIEHYGFRPLDLPTLFGGLSS
;
A
#
# COMPACT_ATOMS: atom_id res chain seq x y z
N MET A 1 71.78 -35.17 -22.26
CA MET A 1 70.60 -34.39 -22.67
C MET A 1 70.45 -34.51 -24.17
N THR A 2 69.38 -35.14 -24.60
CA THR A 2 69.03 -35.21 -26.02
C THR A 2 68.63 -33.83 -26.54
N ASP A 3 68.60 -33.65 -27.86
CA ASP A 3 68.18 -32.38 -28.48
C ASP A 3 66.70 -32.07 -28.18
N LEU A 4 65.88 -33.12 -28.00
CA LEU A 4 64.47 -33.03 -27.63
C LEU A 4 64.29 -32.49 -26.19
N ASP A 5 65.15 -32.88 -25.24
CA ASP A 5 65.08 -32.37 -23.86
C ASP A 5 65.37 -30.86 -23.80
N LYS A 6 66.27 -30.37 -24.66
CA LYS A 6 66.56 -28.93 -24.77
C LYS A 6 65.38 -28.17 -25.34
N LEU A 7 64.73 -28.75 -26.36
CA LEU A 7 63.56 -28.16 -27.02
C LEU A 7 62.36 -28.09 -26.08
N GLU A 8 62.12 -29.16 -25.30
CA GLU A 8 61.09 -29.21 -24.27
C GLU A 8 61.31 -28.16 -23.19
N ARG A 9 62.54 -28.05 -22.68
CA ARG A 9 62.88 -27.08 -21.65
C ARG A 9 62.67 -25.65 -22.13
N ARG A 10 63.13 -25.32 -23.35
CA ARG A 10 62.99 -23.98 -23.92
C ARG A 10 61.52 -23.58 -24.08
N PHE A 11 60.70 -24.44 -24.71
CA PHE A 11 59.27 -24.14 -24.82
C PHE A 11 58.57 -24.13 -23.47
N GLY A 12 59.04 -24.93 -22.51
CA GLY A 12 58.60 -24.83 -21.12
C GLY A 12 58.84 -23.45 -20.51
N GLU A 13 60.06 -22.93 -20.66
CA GLU A 13 60.43 -21.58 -20.19
C GLU A 13 59.63 -20.49 -20.92
N ASP A 14 59.42 -20.62 -22.23
CA ASP A 14 58.63 -19.66 -23.03
C ASP A 14 57.15 -19.65 -22.62
N ILE A 15 56.56 -20.83 -22.34
CA ILE A 15 55.19 -20.96 -21.84
C ILE A 15 55.06 -20.31 -20.45
N ASP A 16 56.04 -20.57 -19.57
CA ASP A 16 56.03 -20.02 -18.21
C ASP A 16 56.14 -18.48 -18.24
N ALA A 17 56.94 -17.94 -19.17
CA ALA A 17 57.16 -16.50 -19.36
C ALA A 17 56.00 -15.76 -20.04
N ALA A 18 55.08 -16.45 -20.73
CA ALA A 18 53.93 -15.82 -21.36
C ALA A 18 53.01 -15.15 -20.31
N SER A 19 52.87 -13.83 -20.42
CA SER A 19 52.12 -12.99 -19.48
C SER A 19 50.65 -12.77 -19.85
N ASP A 20 50.28 -13.08 -21.08
CA ASP A 20 48.94 -12.88 -21.62
C ASP A 20 48.63 -13.91 -22.73
N GLU A 21 47.37 -13.94 -23.17
CA GLU A 21 46.91 -14.91 -24.17
C GLU A 21 47.58 -14.69 -25.54
N ALA A 22 47.99 -13.47 -25.87
CA ALA A 22 48.68 -13.16 -27.13
C ALA A 22 50.13 -13.67 -27.12
N ALA A 23 50.84 -13.51 -26.00
CA ALA A 23 52.18 -14.06 -25.79
C ALA A 23 52.15 -15.59 -25.80
N LEU A 24 51.15 -16.21 -25.15
CA LEU A 24 50.99 -17.66 -25.16
C LEU A 24 50.68 -18.21 -26.55
N GLU A 25 49.86 -17.50 -27.33
CA GLU A 25 49.56 -17.85 -28.71
C GLU A 25 50.80 -17.75 -29.62
N ALA A 26 51.67 -16.77 -29.40
CA ALA A 26 52.94 -16.68 -30.10
C ALA A 26 53.84 -17.91 -29.84
N VAL A 27 53.90 -18.37 -28.58
CA VAL A 27 54.63 -19.59 -28.21
C VAL A 27 54.00 -20.84 -28.85
N ARG A 28 52.66 -20.94 -28.85
CA ARG A 28 51.93 -22.02 -29.53
C ARG A 28 52.26 -22.07 -31.03
N LEU A 29 52.29 -20.92 -31.71
CA LEU A 29 52.61 -20.85 -33.13
C LEU A 29 54.07 -21.24 -33.41
N ALA A 30 55.01 -20.82 -32.57
CA ALA A 30 56.43 -21.18 -32.68
C ALA A 30 56.69 -22.67 -32.44
N ALA A 31 55.97 -23.31 -31.51
CA ALA A 31 56.11 -24.73 -31.20
C ALA A 31 55.31 -25.63 -32.16
N LEU A 32 54.01 -25.38 -32.27
CA LEU A 32 52.99 -26.29 -32.83
C LEU A 32 52.25 -25.70 -34.04
N GLY A 33 52.63 -24.50 -34.50
CA GLY A 33 52.08 -23.91 -35.72
C GLY A 33 52.49 -24.67 -36.99
N LYS A 34 51.92 -24.28 -38.14
CA LYS A 34 52.21 -24.93 -39.44
C LYS A 34 53.70 -24.97 -39.81
N LYS A 35 54.50 -24.01 -39.33
CA LYS A 35 55.96 -23.92 -39.47
C LYS A 35 56.68 -23.97 -38.11
N GLY A 36 55.99 -24.46 -37.08
CA GLY A 36 56.55 -24.55 -35.72
C GLY A 36 57.62 -25.63 -35.64
N GLU A 37 58.59 -25.46 -34.75
CA GLU A 37 59.79 -26.30 -34.70
C GLU A 37 59.45 -27.78 -34.43
N ILE A 38 58.51 -28.08 -33.53
CA ILE A 38 58.06 -29.46 -33.25
C ILE A 38 57.26 -30.01 -34.44
N SER A 39 56.49 -29.16 -35.12
CA SER A 39 55.72 -29.56 -36.31
C SER A 39 56.63 -29.90 -37.50
N GLU A 40 57.73 -29.18 -37.69
CA GLU A 40 58.72 -29.49 -38.73
C GLU A 40 59.47 -30.81 -38.43
N LEU A 41 59.82 -31.06 -37.17
CA LEU A 41 60.40 -32.34 -36.75
C LEU A 41 59.44 -33.53 -37.00
N LEU A 42 58.15 -33.35 -36.72
CA LEU A 42 57.10 -34.34 -37.01
C LEU A 42 56.92 -34.58 -38.52
N LYS A 43 57.04 -33.56 -39.38
CA LYS A 43 57.05 -33.74 -40.85
C LYS A 43 58.28 -34.52 -41.31
N GLY A 44 59.42 -34.31 -40.65
CA GLY A 44 60.68 -35.02 -40.90
C GLY A 44 60.57 -36.54 -40.75
N LEU A 45 59.69 -37.04 -39.88
CA LEU A 45 59.41 -38.48 -39.71
C LEU A 45 59.00 -39.16 -41.02
N GLY A 46 58.34 -38.43 -41.93
CA GLY A 46 57.92 -38.91 -43.25
C GLY A 46 59.08 -39.38 -44.14
N LYS A 47 60.30 -38.88 -43.89
CA LYS A 47 61.52 -39.16 -44.67
C LYS A 47 62.46 -40.20 -44.03
N MET A 48 62.15 -40.68 -42.83
CA MET A 48 62.95 -41.65 -42.09
C MET A 48 62.64 -43.10 -42.50
N SER A 49 63.61 -44.00 -42.25
CA SER A 49 63.41 -45.44 -42.44
C SER A 49 62.38 -46.01 -41.44
N PRO A 50 61.80 -47.19 -41.70
CA PRO A 50 60.81 -47.79 -40.79
C PRO A 50 61.34 -48.03 -39.36
N GLU A 51 62.62 -48.36 -39.22
CA GLU A 51 63.29 -48.62 -37.93
C GLU A 51 63.49 -47.31 -37.16
N GLU A 52 64.02 -46.27 -37.81
CA GLU A 52 64.20 -44.94 -37.20
C GLU A 52 62.87 -44.29 -36.82
N ARG A 53 61.83 -44.45 -37.64
CA ARG A 53 60.48 -43.95 -37.35
C ARG A 53 59.87 -44.63 -36.13
N ARG A 54 60.15 -45.92 -35.91
CA ARG A 54 59.67 -46.69 -34.76
C ARG A 54 60.22 -46.15 -33.45
N ASP A 55 61.48 -45.72 -33.45
CA ASP A 55 62.17 -45.28 -32.24
C ASP A 55 61.99 -43.76 -31.99
N GLN A 56 61.99 -42.92 -33.05
CA GLN A 56 61.86 -41.45 -32.93
C GLN A 56 60.40 -40.96 -32.91
N GLY A 57 59.47 -41.69 -33.53
CA GLY A 57 58.06 -41.31 -33.61
C GLY A 57 57.39 -41.14 -32.23
N PRO A 58 57.50 -42.11 -31.31
CA PRO A 58 56.94 -41.98 -29.97
C PRO A 58 57.52 -40.82 -29.17
N LEU A 59 58.83 -40.56 -29.30
CA LEU A 59 59.52 -39.47 -28.59
C LEU A 59 59.01 -38.09 -29.03
N LEU A 60 58.85 -37.88 -30.35
CA LEU A 60 58.35 -36.61 -30.91
C LEU A 60 56.86 -36.39 -30.63
N ASN A 61 56.03 -37.43 -30.72
CA ASN A 61 54.62 -37.31 -30.33
C ASN A 61 54.48 -37.04 -28.83
N GLY A 62 55.26 -37.71 -27.98
CA GLY A 62 55.29 -37.44 -26.55
C GLY A 62 55.71 -36.00 -26.22
N LEU A 63 56.72 -35.47 -26.92
CA LEU A 63 57.12 -34.06 -26.78
C LEU A 63 56.00 -33.10 -27.17
N ARG A 64 55.37 -33.32 -28.33
CA ARG A 64 54.22 -32.52 -28.78
C ARG A 64 53.12 -32.51 -27.73
N ASP A 65 52.76 -33.68 -27.21
CA ASP A 65 51.65 -33.82 -26.28
C ASP A 65 51.97 -33.14 -24.94
N ARG A 66 53.20 -33.27 -24.41
CA ARG A 66 53.61 -32.55 -23.19
C ARG A 66 53.58 -31.02 -23.37
N VAL A 67 54.08 -30.51 -24.50
CA VAL A 67 54.04 -29.07 -24.81
C VAL A 67 52.61 -28.57 -24.98
N GLN A 68 51.75 -29.35 -25.67
CA GLN A 68 50.33 -29.03 -25.83
C GLN A 68 49.59 -29.01 -24.48
N THR A 69 49.88 -29.96 -23.59
CA THR A 69 49.35 -29.98 -22.23
C THR A 69 49.75 -28.72 -21.47
N ARG A 70 51.05 -28.38 -21.43
CA ARG A 70 51.53 -27.17 -20.74
C ARG A 70 50.93 -25.87 -21.30
N LEU A 71 50.76 -25.78 -22.62
CA LEU A 71 50.08 -24.64 -23.26
C LEU A 71 48.62 -24.53 -22.80
N THR A 72 47.93 -25.67 -22.69
CA THR A 72 46.52 -25.71 -22.25
C THR A 72 46.42 -25.30 -20.78
N GLU A 73 47.25 -25.88 -19.90
CA GLU A 73 47.31 -25.54 -18.48
C GLU A 73 47.63 -24.05 -18.25
N LYS A 74 48.62 -23.50 -18.97
CA LYS A 74 48.96 -22.08 -18.88
C LYS A 74 47.83 -21.18 -19.36
N ARG A 75 47.12 -21.57 -20.42
CA ARG A 75 45.96 -20.82 -20.93
C ARG A 75 44.84 -20.78 -19.89
N GLU A 76 44.51 -21.91 -19.28
CA GLU A 76 43.52 -21.99 -18.21
C GLU A 76 43.93 -21.11 -17.01
N ALA A 77 45.20 -21.19 -16.59
CA ALA A 77 45.72 -20.35 -15.51
C ALA A 77 45.64 -18.84 -15.80
N LEU A 78 45.91 -18.42 -17.04
CA LEU A 78 45.77 -17.01 -17.45
C LEU A 78 44.30 -16.58 -17.47
N ALA A 79 43.39 -17.46 -17.92
CA ALA A 79 41.96 -17.18 -17.92
C ALA A 79 41.41 -17.02 -16.50
N ASP A 80 41.78 -17.92 -15.58
CA ASP A 80 41.36 -17.86 -14.17
C ASP A 80 41.91 -16.61 -13.46
N ALA A 81 43.17 -16.24 -13.75
CA ALA A 81 43.77 -15.01 -13.24
C ALA A 81 43.03 -13.76 -13.76
N ALA A 82 42.66 -13.74 -15.05
CA ALA A 82 41.90 -12.64 -15.64
C ALA A 82 40.50 -12.51 -15.03
N ILE A 83 39.80 -13.64 -14.81
CA ILE A 83 38.50 -13.67 -14.13
C ILE A 83 38.64 -13.15 -12.70
N SER A 84 39.63 -13.64 -11.95
CA SER A 84 39.86 -13.23 -10.56
C SER A 84 40.18 -11.73 -10.45
N ALA A 85 41.02 -11.21 -11.34
CA ALA A 85 41.33 -9.78 -11.41
C ALA A 85 40.08 -8.94 -11.73
N ARG A 86 39.25 -9.40 -12.67
CA ARG A 86 37.98 -8.74 -13.01
C ARG A 86 37.01 -8.74 -11.84
N LEU A 87 36.83 -9.88 -11.15
CA LEU A 87 35.97 -9.98 -9.97
C LEU A 87 36.45 -9.08 -8.82
N ALA A 88 37.76 -8.96 -8.62
CA ALA A 88 38.32 -8.06 -7.63
C ALA A 88 38.10 -6.58 -7.99
N ALA A 89 38.21 -6.22 -9.27
CA ALA A 89 37.99 -4.86 -9.77
C ALA A 89 36.50 -4.46 -9.77
N GLU A 90 35.60 -5.40 -10.08
CA GLU A 90 34.14 -5.21 -10.10
C GLU A 90 33.49 -5.43 -8.71
N ARG A 91 34.28 -5.49 -7.64
CA ARG A 91 33.77 -5.66 -6.28
C ARG A 91 32.94 -4.44 -5.88
N LEU A 92 31.68 -4.68 -5.55
CA LEU A 92 30.76 -3.66 -5.04
C LEU A 92 30.54 -3.87 -3.53
N ASP A 93 30.32 -2.77 -2.82
CA ASP A 93 29.81 -2.82 -1.46
C ASP A 93 28.29 -3.06 -1.50
N VAL A 94 27.90 -4.32 -1.33
CA VAL A 94 26.49 -4.75 -1.31
C VAL A 94 25.72 -4.29 -0.07
N THR A 95 26.41 -3.66 0.91
CA THR A 95 25.79 -3.08 2.11
C THR A 95 25.36 -1.63 1.93
N LEU A 96 25.75 -0.99 0.82
CA LEU A 96 25.31 0.37 0.52
C LEU A 96 23.78 0.44 0.37
N PRO A 97 23.14 1.46 0.96
CA PRO A 97 21.70 1.61 0.86
C PRO A 97 21.29 1.86 -0.60
N VAL A 98 20.30 1.10 -1.06
CA VAL A 98 19.68 1.33 -2.37
C VAL A 98 18.88 2.63 -2.30
N ARG A 99 18.88 3.40 -3.39
CA ARG A 99 18.02 4.58 -3.47
C ARG A 99 16.56 4.13 -3.36
N PRO A 100 15.80 4.63 -2.36
CA PRO A 100 14.42 4.23 -2.19
C PRO A 100 13.61 4.64 -3.43
N SER A 101 12.76 3.73 -3.91
CA SER A 101 11.88 4.00 -5.04
C SER A 101 10.82 5.02 -4.65
N PRO A 102 10.20 5.73 -5.62
CA PRO A 102 9.07 6.61 -5.32
C PRO A 102 7.94 5.88 -4.57
N VAL A 103 7.69 4.61 -4.87
CA VAL A 103 6.68 3.78 -4.19
C VAL A 103 7.03 3.54 -2.72
N SER A 104 8.31 3.38 -2.37
CA SER A 104 8.71 3.18 -0.97
C SER A 104 8.73 4.49 -0.16
N ARG A 105 8.79 5.65 -0.82
CA ARG A 105 8.75 6.98 -0.20
C ARG A 105 7.35 7.58 -0.12
N GLY A 106 6.51 7.30 -1.11
CA GLY A 106 5.15 7.80 -1.17
C GLY A 106 4.36 7.37 0.06
N ARG A 107 3.46 8.24 0.50
CA ARG A 107 2.58 7.99 1.63
C ARG A 107 1.17 8.43 1.27
N VAL A 108 0.20 7.59 1.60
CA VAL A 108 -1.24 7.88 1.54
C VAL A 108 -1.63 8.52 2.87
N HIS A 109 -2.44 9.58 2.80
CA HIS A 109 -2.90 10.27 3.99
C HIS A 109 -3.79 9.34 4.83
N PRO A 110 -3.69 9.33 6.16
CA PRO A 110 -4.46 8.39 6.99
C PRO A 110 -5.98 8.49 6.84
N ILE A 111 -6.51 9.70 6.59
CA ILE A 111 -7.95 9.85 6.28
C ILE A 111 -8.32 9.11 5.00
N SER A 112 -7.48 9.18 3.97
CA SER A 112 -7.74 8.46 2.72
C SER A 112 -7.69 6.95 2.94
N GLN A 113 -6.73 6.46 3.71
CA GLN A 113 -6.67 5.04 4.09
C GLN A 113 -7.95 4.61 4.81
N VAL A 114 -8.39 5.37 5.82
CA VAL A 114 -9.60 5.03 6.58
C VAL A 114 -10.86 5.08 5.71
N VAL A 115 -10.95 6.01 4.75
CA VAL A 115 -12.04 6.03 3.76
C VAL A 115 -12.03 4.75 2.92
N ASP A 116 -10.86 4.29 2.48
CA ASP A 116 -10.73 3.05 1.70
C ASP A 116 -11.08 1.81 2.55
N GLU A 117 -10.68 1.78 3.83
CA GLU A 117 -11.05 0.72 4.77
C GLU A 117 -12.56 0.66 5.00
N ILE A 118 -13.19 1.80 5.31
CA ILE A 118 -14.65 1.92 5.44
C ILE A 118 -15.33 1.41 4.17
N THR A 119 -14.83 1.84 3.01
CA THR A 119 -15.37 1.46 1.70
C THR A 119 -15.29 -0.05 1.49
N ALA A 120 -14.14 -0.66 1.79
CA ALA A 120 -13.95 -2.11 1.68
C ALA A 120 -14.93 -2.89 2.59
N ILE A 121 -15.11 -2.46 3.84
CA ILE A 121 -16.01 -3.12 4.79
C ILE A 121 -17.47 -3.02 4.34
N PHE A 122 -17.93 -1.81 4.01
CA PHE A 122 -19.34 -1.60 3.64
C PHE A 122 -19.68 -2.15 2.26
N ALA A 123 -18.74 -2.14 1.31
CA ALA A 123 -18.93 -2.79 0.00
C ALA A 123 -19.16 -4.30 0.15
N ASP A 124 -18.45 -4.98 1.05
CA ASP A 124 -18.66 -6.40 1.34
C ASP A 124 -20.05 -6.67 1.94
N MET A 125 -20.58 -5.72 2.72
CA MET A 125 -21.95 -5.76 3.24
C MET A 125 -23.02 -5.37 2.21
N GLY A 126 -22.63 -5.05 0.97
CA GLY A 126 -23.54 -4.70 -0.13
C GLY A 126 -24.02 -3.26 -0.15
N PHE A 127 -23.26 -2.34 0.46
CA PHE A 127 -23.50 -0.90 0.34
C PHE A 127 -22.80 -0.31 -0.89
N SER A 128 -23.42 0.67 -1.52
CA SER A 128 -22.79 1.50 -2.54
C SER A 128 -22.27 2.81 -1.96
N ILE A 129 -21.20 3.35 -2.53
CA ILE A 129 -20.70 4.69 -2.18
C ILE A 129 -21.58 5.75 -2.84
N ALA A 130 -21.99 6.75 -2.05
CA ALA A 130 -22.69 7.92 -2.55
C ALA A 130 -21.92 9.19 -2.17
N GLU A 131 -21.94 10.18 -3.04
CA GLU A 131 -21.26 11.46 -2.88
C GLU A 131 -22.23 12.62 -3.15
N GLY A 132 -21.90 13.79 -2.63
CA GLY A 132 -22.66 15.00 -2.88
C GLY A 132 -21.86 16.27 -2.59
N PRO A 133 -22.42 17.44 -2.90
CA PRO A 133 -21.71 18.71 -2.83
C PRO A 133 -21.34 19.11 -1.40
N ASP A 134 -20.26 19.88 -1.26
CA ASP A 134 -19.86 20.49 0.02
C ASP A 134 -20.72 21.73 0.36
N ILE A 135 -21.17 22.45 -0.67
CA ILE A 135 -22.05 23.62 -0.54
C ILE A 135 -23.50 23.16 -0.70
N GLU A 136 -24.30 23.37 0.33
CA GLU A 136 -25.70 22.95 0.40
C GLU A 136 -26.66 24.13 0.62
N THR A 137 -27.95 23.82 0.49
CA THR A 137 -29.06 24.71 0.88
C THR A 137 -29.51 24.41 2.32
N ASP A 138 -30.20 25.35 2.96
CA ASP A 138 -30.87 25.08 4.25
C ASP A 138 -31.86 23.91 4.13
N HIS A 139 -32.54 23.81 2.99
CA HIS A 139 -33.51 22.75 2.75
C HIS A 139 -32.90 21.35 2.93
N TYR A 140 -31.85 21.03 2.17
CA TYR A 140 -31.23 19.70 2.22
C TYR A 140 -30.42 19.48 3.50
N ASN A 141 -29.78 20.51 4.06
CA ASN A 141 -28.95 20.35 5.27
C ASN A 141 -29.76 20.29 6.56
N PHE A 142 -30.97 20.84 6.60
CA PHE A 142 -31.74 20.90 7.83
C PHE A 142 -33.21 20.55 7.65
N THR A 143 -33.93 21.27 6.78
CA THR A 143 -35.40 21.18 6.73
C THR A 143 -35.89 19.80 6.30
N ALA A 144 -35.31 19.20 5.26
CA ALA A 144 -35.63 17.84 4.81
C ALA A 144 -35.25 16.76 5.84
N LEU A 145 -34.35 17.09 6.76
CA LEU A 145 -33.90 16.24 7.87
C LEU A 145 -34.64 16.55 9.17
N ASN A 146 -35.83 17.16 9.07
CA ASN A 146 -36.75 17.38 10.20
C ASN A 146 -36.17 18.27 11.32
N PHE A 147 -35.14 19.08 11.04
CA PHE A 147 -34.67 20.08 11.98
C PHE A 147 -35.71 21.21 12.08
N PRO A 148 -36.10 21.68 13.28
CA PRO A 148 -36.95 22.86 13.41
C PRO A 148 -36.21 24.16 13.06
N GLU A 149 -36.91 25.22 12.66
CA GLU A 149 -36.31 26.52 12.28
C GLU A 149 -35.44 27.14 13.40
N GLY A 150 -35.85 26.97 14.67
CA GLY A 150 -35.10 27.46 15.84
C GLY A 150 -34.08 26.47 16.41
N HIS A 151 -33.66 25.45 15.65
CA HIS A 151 -32.68 24.48 16.15
C HIS A 151 -31.29 25.12 16.28
N PRO A 152 -30.54 24.90 17.39
CA PRO A 152 -29.21 25.48 17.60
C PRO A 152 -28.24 25.24 16.44
N ALA A 153 -28.25 24.02 15.87
CA ALA A 153 -27.41 23.69 14.70
C ALA A 153 -27.62 24.58 13.47
N ARG A 154 -28.76 25.29 13.35
CA ARG A 154 -29.05 26.24 12.26
C ARG A 154 -28.50 27.64 12.54
N GLU A 155 -27.96 27.90 13.72
CA GLU A 155 -27.48 29.22 14.11
C GLU A 155 -26.09 29.52 13.53
N MET A 156 -25.78 30.82 13.41
CA MET A 156 -24.50 31.29 12.84
C MET A 156 -23.27 30.97 13.68
N HIS A 157 -23.45 30.52 14.93
CA HIS A 157 -22.33 30.15 15.78
C HIS A 157 -21.77 28.75 15.44
N ASP A 158 -22.58 27.90 14.80
CA ASP A 158 -22.21 26.51 14.46
C ASP A 158 -21.99 26.29 12.95
N THR A 159 -22.70 27.02 12.10
CA THR A 159 -22.74 26.78 10.64
C THR A 159 -22.11 27.90 9.83
N PHE A 160 -21.23 27.53 8.89
CA PHE A 160 -20.68 28.47 7.90
C PHE A 160 -21.70 28.78 6.80
N PHE A 161 -22.30 29.96 6.88
CA PHE A 161 -23.18 30.47 5.84
C PHE A 161 -22.43 31.29 4.80
N LEU A 162 -22.78 31.10 3.53
CA LEU A 162 -22.29 31.89 2.41
C LEU A 162 -23.17 33.13 2.22
N GLN A 163 -22.57 34.18 1.66
CA GLN A 163 -23.33 35.34 1.22
C GLN A 163 -24.28 34.90 0.09
N ALA A 164 -25.56 35.24 0.23
CA ALA A 164 -26.52 35.01 -0.84
C ALA A 164 -26.18 35.94 -2.02
N PRO A 165 -26.20 35.45 -3.27
CA PRO A 165 -26.27 36.35 -4.42
C PRO A 165 -27.55 37.19 -4.32
N ASP A 166 -27.55 38.42 -4.86
CA ASP A 166 -28.69 39.35 -4.75
C ASP A 166 -30.03 38.67 -5.11
N GLY A 167 -30.91 38.52 -4.11
CA GLY A 167 -32.24 37.88 -4.25
C GLY A 167 -32.26 36.35 -4.27
N GLY A 168 -31.12 35.68 -4.08
CA GLY A 168 -30.99 34.22 -4.03
C GLY A 168 -31.15 33.61 -2.64
N GLU A 169 -31.31 32.28 -2.60
CA GLU A 169 -31.32 31.51 -1.35
C GLU A 169 -29.94 31.53 -0.68
N ARG A 170 -29.91 31.69 0.65
CA ARG A 170 -28.69 31.62 1.45
C ARG A 170 -28.14 30.19 1.43
N ARG A 171 -26.92 30.02 0.95
CA ARG A 171 -26.20 28.74 0.93
C ARG A 171 -25.33 28.57 2.17
N LEU A 172 -24.90 27.34 2.45
CA LEU A 172 -24.04 27.00 3.58
C LEU A 172 -23.05 25.89 3.20
N LEU A 173 -21.98 25.76 3.96
CA LEU A 173 -21.14 24.55 3.94
C LEU A 173 -21.82 23.48 4.78
N ARG A 174 -21.95 22.25 4.23
CA ARG A 174 -22.67 21.17 4.90
C ARG A 174 -22.07 20.83 6.26
N THR A 175 -22.91 20.66 7.29
CA THR A 175 -22.47 20.36 8.67
C THR A 175 -22.36 18.87 8.96
N HIS A 176 -22.90 18.06 8.06
CA HIS A 176 -22.94 16.62 8.02
C HIS A 176 -23.18 16.16 6.57
N THR A 177 -23.00 14.88 6.28
CA THR A 177 -23.18 14.29 4.94
C THR A 177 -24.63 13.81 4.67
N SER A 178 -25.52 13.97 5.64
CA SER A 178 -26.96 13.66 5.54
C SER A 178 -27.73 14.31 4.37
N PRO A 179 -27.35 15.49 3.81
CA PRO A 179 -27.98 16.00 2.60
C PRO A 179 -28.02 14.98 1.45
N VAL A 180 -26.97 14.14 1.34
CA VAL A 180 -26.88 13.10 0.32
C VAL A 180 -27.93 12.01 0.56
N GLN A 181 -28.27 11.71 1.81
CA GLN A 181 -29.33 10.74 2.13
C GLN A 181 -30.68 11.17 1.52
N VAL A 182 -31.06 12.44 1.71
CA VAL A 182 -32.29 13.02 1.17
C VAL A 182 -32.26 12.95 -0.36
N ARG A 183 -31.18 13.44 -0.96
CA ARG A 183 -31.02 13.44 -2.43
C ARG A 183 -31.07 12.03 -3.01
N THR A 184 -30.47 11.04 -2.36
CA THR A 184 -30.55 9.65 -2.83
C THR A 184 -31.98 9.13 -2.75
N MET A 185 -32.71 9.37 -1.65
CA MET A 185 -34.10 8.93 -1.53
C MET A 185 -35.04 9.59 -2.55
N GLU A 186 -34.77 10.83 -2.96
CA GLU A 186 -35.54 11.51 -4.01
C GLU A 186 -35.26 10.95 -5.41
N ASN A 187 -34.03 10.51 -5.67
CA ASN A 187 -33.58 10.10 -7.00
C ASN A 187 -33.56 8.58 -7.22
N GLN A 188 -33.70 7.78 -6.15
CA GLN A 188 -33.66 6.32 -6.19
C GLN A 188 -34.83 5.73 -5.40
N LYS A 189 -35.45 4.67 -5.94
CA LYS A 189 -36.47 3.91 -5.21
C LYS A 189 -35.82 2.87 -4.30
N PRO A 190 -36.38 2.60 -3.10
CA PRO A 190 -35.95 1.50 -2.25
C PRO A 190 -35.95 0.13 -2.97
N PRO A 191 -35.08 -0.82 -2.59
CA PRO A 191 -34.16 -0.76 -1.46
C PRO A 191 -32.93 0.15 -1.72
N ILE A 192 -32.56 0.92 -0.71
CA ILE A 192 -31.38 1.81 -0.72
C ILE A 192 -30.43 1.33 0.38
N ARG A 193 -29.14 1.18 0.04
CA ARG A 193 -28.05 0.89 0.97
C ARG A 193 -26.83 1.67 0.54
N ILE A 194 -26.60 2.81 1.18
CA ILE A 194 -25.50 3.72 0.82
C ILE A 194 -24.61 4.03 2.02
N VAL A 195 -23.34 4.31 1.73
CA VAL A 195 -22.41 4.93 2.66
C VAL A 195 -21.81 6.17 1.99
N ILE A 196 -21.65 7.23 2.77
CA ILE A 196 -21.45 8.60 2.31
C ILE A 196 -20.23 9.18 3.04
N PRO A 197 -19.00 8.83 2.66
CA PRO A 197 -17.82 9.52 3.16
C PRO A 197 -17.77 10.94 2.56
N GLY A 198 -17.46 11.95 3.37
CA GLY A 198 -17.40 13.31 2.89
C GLY A 198 -16.85 14.31 3.90
N LYS A 199 -16.46 15.48 3.38
CA LYS A 199 -16.04 16.62 4.20
C LYS A 199 -17.23 17.32 4.82
N THR A 200 -17.09 17.76 6.04
CA THR A 200 -18.12 18.49 6.78
C THR A 200 -17.49 19.67 7.49
N TYR A 201 -18.28 20.70 7.71
CA TYR A 201 -17.78 22.01 8.14
C TYR A 201 -18.59 22.52 9.32
N ARG A 202 -17.90 22.94 10.37
CA ARG A 202 -18.51 23.52 11.58
C ARG A 202 -17.65 24.65 12.10
N GLN A 203 -18.25 25.68 12.67
CA GLN A 203 -17.50 26.82 13.18
C GLN A 203 -16.93 26.54 14.58
N ASP A 204 -16.13 25.48 14.69
CA ASP A 204 -15.45 25.06 15.91
C ASP A 204 -13.97 24.72 15.62
N SER A 205 -13.07 25.04 16.54
CA SER A 205 -11.63 24.87 16.35
C SER A 205 -10.90 24.79 17.68
N ASP A 206 -10.59 23.56 18.12
CA ASP A 206 -9.75 23.24 19.27
C ASP A 206 -8.84 22.02 18.98
N ALA A 207 -8.34 21.32 20.00
CA ALA A 207 -7.48 20.14 19.81
C ALA A 207 -8.23 18.90 19.31
N THR A 208 -9.55 18.85 19.51
CA THR A 208 -10.47 17.75 19.19
C THR A 208 -11.50 18.12 18.13
N HIS A 209 -11.57 19.39 17.74
CA HIS A 209 -12.47 19.93 16.73
C HIS A 209 -11.70 20.77 15.72
N THR A 210 -11.97 20.55 14.44
CA THR A 210 -11.43 21.36 13.34
C THR A 210 -12.56 21.90 12.49
N PRO A 211 -12.39 23.10 11.88
CA PRO A 211 -13.47 23.75 11.16
C PRO A 211 -13.90 23.01 9.89
N MET A 212 -13.02 22.15 9.38
CA MET A 212 -13.32 21.11 8.41
C MET A 212 -12.83 19.78 8.98
N PHE A 213 -13.66 18.76 8.88
CA PHE A 213 -13.34 17.38 9.20
C PHE A 213 -14.09 16.46 8.24
N HIS A 214 -13.98 15.15 8.42
CA HIS A 214 -14.59 14.15 7.57
C HIS A 214 -15.58 13.32 8.37
N GLN A 215 -16.75 13.10 7.80
CA GLN A 215 -17.73 12.17 8.32
C GLN A 215 -17.98 11.06 7.33
N VAL A 216 -18.38 9.92 7.87
CA VAL A 216 -19.06 8.89 7.12
C VAL A 216 -20.44 8.72 7.71
N GLU A 217 -21.44 8.77 6.85
CA GLU A 217 -22.79 8.36 7.19
C GLU A 217 -23.24 7.18 6.36
N GLY A 218 -24.20 6.43 6.86
CA GLY A 218 -24.86 5.42 6.07
C GLY A 218 -26.36 5.46 6.23
N LEU A 219 -27.04 4.94 5.22
CA LEU A 219 -28.49 4.88 5.12
C LEU A 219 -28.91 3.53 4.56
N VAL A 220 -29.86 2.89 5.23
CA VAL A 220 -30.61 1.77 4.70
C VAL A 220 -32.08 2.12 4.70
N ILE A 221 -32.74 2.02 3.53
CA ILE A 221 -34.20 2.07 3.40
C ILE A 221 -34.69 0.78 2.75
N ASP A 222 -35.55 0.05 3.43
CA ASP A 222 -36.12 -1.23 2.98
C ASP A 222 -37.47 -1.48 3.67
N LYS A 223 -38.29 -2.38 3.13
CA LYS A 223 -39.56 -2.80 3.77
C LYS A 223 -39.34 -3.60 5.05
N THR A 224 -38.15 -4.18 5.21
CA THR A 224 -37.83 -5.04 6.37
C THR A 224 -36.77 -4.45 7.31
N ALA A 225 -36.28 -3.24 7.02
CA ALA A 225 -35.21 -2.62 7.80
C ALA A 225 -35.68 -2.32 9.23
N ASN A 226 -34.96 -2.84 10.22
CA ASN A 226 -35.29 -2.65 11.62
C ASN A 226 -34.04 -2.45 12.49
N ILE A 227 -34.27 -2.16 13.77
CA ILE A 227 -33.20 -1.85 14.72
C ILE A 227 -32.21 -3.01 14.93
N ALA A 228 -32.65 -4.27 14.78
CA ALA A 228 -31.73 -5.40 14.89
C ALA A 228 -30.74 -5.43 13.71
N ASN A 229 -31.20 -5.07 12.50
CA ASN A 229 -30.30 -4.92 11.36
C ASN A 229 -29.28 -3.81 11.59
N MET A 230 -29.72 -2.64 12.07
CA MET A 230 -28.82 -1.53 12.40
C MET A 230 -27.74 -1.96 13.39
N LYS A 231 -28.14 -2.59 14.50
CA LYS A 231 -27.19 -3.07 15.52
C LYS A 231 -26.19 -4.06 14.94
N TRP A 232 -26.65 -4.98 14.10
CA TRP A 232 -25.76 -5.95 13.45
C TRP A 232 -24.75 -5.25 12.52
N VAL A 233 -25.21 -4.38 11.61
CA VAL A 233 -24.34 -3.66 10.66
C VAL A 233 -23.25 -2.88 11.40
N LEU A 234 -23.63 -2.13 12.44
CA LEU A 234 -22.68 -1.33 13.23
C LEU A 234 -21.72 -2.21 14.03
N THR A 235 -22.19 -3.36 14.52
CA THR A 235 -21.34 -4.30 15.28
C THR A 235 -20.30 -4.94 14.38
N GLU A 236 -20.69 -5.42 13.20
CA GLU A 236 -19.75 -6.00 12.25
C GLU A 236 -18.79 -4.94 11.69
N PHE A 237 -19.28 -3.73 11.39
CA PHE A 237 -18.40 -2.64 10.99
C PHE A 237 -17.33 -2.35 12.04
N CYS A 238 -17.71 -2.14 13.31
CA CYS A 238 -16.74 -1.81 14.35
C CYS A 238 -15.76 -2.97 14.61
N LYS A 239 -16.22 -4.23 14.58
CA LYS A 239 -15.34 -5.40 14.74
C LYS A 239 -14.31 -5.47 13.62
N SER A 240 -14.75 -5.32 12.38
CA SER A 240 -13.88 -5.35 11.21
C SER A 240 -12.91 -4.16 11.24
N PHE A 241 -13.42 -2.93 11.40
CA PHE A 241 -12.62 -1.72 11.34
C PHE A 241 -11.52 -1.67 12.39
N PHE A 242 -11.84 -1.98 13.66
CA PHE A 242 -10.84 -2.03 14.74
C PHE A 242 -10.08 -3.35 14.79
N GLU A 243 -10.36 -4.30 13.89
CA GLU A 243 -9.75 -5.63 13.83
C GLU A 243 -9.82 -6.40 15.16
N VAL A 244 -10.93 -6.24 15.89
CA VAL A 244 -11.18 -6.90 17.18
C VAL A 244 -12.23 -8.00 16.99
N PRO A 245 -11.92 -9.27 17.33
CA PRO A 245 -12.84 -10.40 17.11
C PRO A 245 -14.19 -10.26 17.82
N SER A 246 -14.23 -9.57 18.96
CA SER A 246 -15.43 -9.35 19.76
C SER A 246 -15.37 -8.01 20.46
N LEU A 247 -16.39 -7.17 20.24
CA LEU A 247 -16.54 -5.87 20.88
C LEU A 247 -17.79 -5.85 21.75
N LYS A 248 -17.66 -5.33 22.98
CA LYS A 248 -18.83 -4.97 23.78
C LYS A 248 -19.26 -3.56 23.40
N MET A 249 -20.48 -3.45 22.89
CA MET A 249 -21.08 -2.19 22.48
C MET A 249 -22.25 -1.83 23.38
N ARG A 250 -22.34 -0.55 23.75
CA ARG A 250 -23.41 0.03 24.54
C ARG A 250 -24.19 1.00 23.68
N PHE A 251 -25.46 0.68 23.44
CA PHE A 251 -26.41 1.55 22.74
C PHE A 251 -27.22 2.29 23.78
N ARG A 252 -27.07 3.61 23.84
CA ARG A 252 -27.73 4.48 24.82
C ARG A 252 -28.66 5.46 24.10
N PRO A 253 -29.88 5.71 24.60
CA PRO A 253 -30.79 6.66 23.98
C PRO A 253 -30.13 8.03 23.80
N SER A 254 -30.35 8.65 22.65
CA SER A 254 -29.97 10.03 22.34
C SER A 254 -31.11 10.70 21.56
N PHE A 255 -30.88 11.88 21.00
CA PHE A 255 -31.85 12.61 20.19
C PHE A 255 -31.18 13.18 18.94
N PHE A 256 -31.71 12.81 17.77
CA PHE A 256 -31.44 13.47 16.51
C PHE A 256 -32.78 13.77 15.82
N PRO A 257 -33.01 14.99 15.28
CA PRO A 257 -34.30 15.35 14.68
C PRO A 257 -34.76 14.42 13.54
N PHE A 258 -33.81 13.79 12.83
CA PHE A 258 -34.05 12.92 11.68
C PHE A 258 -34.15 11.43 12.03
N THR A 259 -34.04 11.02 13.30
CA THR A 259 -34.22 9.61 13.70
C THR A 259 -35.09 9.42 14.94
N GLU A 260 -35.89 8.35 14.98
CA GLU A 260 -36.68 7.93 16.13
C GLU A 260 -36.98 6.41 16.08
N PRO A 261 -36.50 5.59 17.03
CA PRO A 261 -35.65 5.96 18.16
C PRO A 261 -34.21 6.33 17.73
N SER A 262 -33.62 7.27 18.47
CA SER A 262 -32.23 7.74 18.33
C SER A 262 -31.32 7.13 19.40
N MET A 263 -30.08 6.82 19.04
CA MET A 263 -29.09 6.19 19.92
C MET A 263 -27.68 6.73 19.66
N GLU A 264 -26.88 6.78 20.71
CA GLU A 264 -25.41 6.87 20.62
C GLU A 264 -24.79 5.53 21.01
N VAL A 265 -23.63 5.25 20.43
CA VAL A 265 -22.95 3.98 20.57
C VAL A 265 -21.56 4.19 21.15
N ASP A 266 -21.33 3.53 22.29
CA ASP A 266 -20.03 3.46 22.92
C ASP A 266 -19.45 2.05 22.79
N ILE A 267 -18.13 1.96 22.68
CA ILE A 267 -17.39 0.70 22.68
C ILE A 267 -16.53 0.61 23.94
N GLN A 268 -16.49 -0.57 24.54
CA GLN A 268 -15.62 -0.85 25.68
C GLN A 268 -14.15 -0.73 25.28
N CYS A 269 -13.37 -0.02 26.08
CA CYS A 269 -11.94 0.17 25.85
C CYS A 269 -11.11 0.28 27.14
N ASP A 270 -9.81 0.01 27.01
CA ASP A 270 -8.78 0.49 27.93
C ASP A 270 -8.19 1.80 27.37
N ARG A 271 -8.07 2.81 28.24
CA ARG A 271 -7.50 4.14 27.93
C ARG A 271 -6.46 4.57 28.96
N SER A 272 -5.94 3.63 29.75
CA SER A 272 -4.93 3.90 30.77
C SER A 272 -3.54 4.22 30.18
N GLY A 273 -3.28 3.81 28.94
CA GLY A 273 -2.06 4.09 28.20
C GLY A 273 -2.16 5.28 27.24
N SER A 274 -1.16 5.40 26.35
CA SER A 274 -1.14 6.39 25.26
C SER A 274 -2.05 6.05 24.08
N GLU A 275 -2.52 4.80 24.02
CA GLU A 275 -3.38 4.29 22.96
C GLU A 275 -4.68 3.75 23.55
N VAL A 276 -5.78 3.87 22.80
CA VAL A 276 -7.08 3.32 23.18
C VAL A 276 -7.18 1.89 22.63
N ARG A 277 -7.35 0.91 23.52
CA ARG A 277 -7.48 -0.50 23.14
C ARG A 277 -8.92 -0.95 23.25
N PHE A 278 -9.56 -1.22 22.11
CA PHE A 278 -10.94 -1.68 22.08
C PHE A 278 -11.06 -3.16 22.47
N GLY A 279 -12.12 -3.51 23.20
CA GLY A 279 -12.35 -4.86 23.71
C GLY A 279 -11.62 -5.18 25.03
N GLU A 280 -10.75 -4.28 25.49
CA GLU A 280 -10.06 -4.36 26.78
C GLU A 280 -10.63 -3.35 27.79
N GLY A 281 -10.17 -3.41 29.04
CA GLY A 281 -10.51 -2.41 30.07
C GLY A 281 -11.98 -2.39 30.51
N THR A 282 -12.40 -1.29 31.14
CA THR A 282 -13.77 -1.09 31.66
C THR A 282 -14.39 0.24 31.27
N ASP A 283 -13.65 1.08 30.55
CA ASP A 283 -14.12 2.40 30.13
C ASP A 283 -14.95 2.31 28.86
N TRP A 284 -15.70 3.37 28.57
CA TRP A 284 -16.59 3.46 27.42
C TRP A 284 -16.23 4.66 26.55
N MET A 285 -15.95 4.41 25.28
CA MET A 285 -15.64 5.44 24.29
C MET A 285 -16.78 5.58 23.30
N GLU A 286 -17.36 6.78 23.19
CA GLU A 286 -18.34 7.09 22.14
C GLU A 286 -17.67 7.07 20.77
N ILE A 287 -18.32 6.41 19.80
CA ILE A 287 -17.82 6.24 18.44
C ILE A 287 -18.77 6.85 17.40
N LEU A 288 -20.09 6.70 17.58
CA LEU A 288 -21.06 7.06 16.55
C LEU A 288 -22.45 7.36 17.11
N GLY A 289 -23.23 8.11 16.32
CA GLY A 289 -24.68 8.28 16.49
C GLY A 289 -25.45 7.49 15.44
N CYS A 290 -26.62 6.97 15.79
CA CYS A 290 -27.48 6.21 14.88
C CYS A 290 -28.96 6.25 15.29
N GLY A 291 -29.83 5.77 14.42
CA GLY A 291 -31.25 5.61 14.74
C GLY A 291 -32.09 5.15 13.56
N MET A 292 -33.35 4.85 13.84
CA MET A 292 -34.34 4.56 12.80
C MET A 292 -34.76 5.86 12.13
N VAL A 293 -34.83 5.93 10.81
CA VAL A 293 -35.16 7.16 10.07
C VAL A 293 -36.56 7.65 10.47
N HIS A 294 -36.65 8.93 10.82
CA HIS A 294 -37.90 9.51 11.32
C HIS A 294 -38.97 9.54 10.22
N PRO A 295 -40.25 9.21 10.51
CA PRO A 295 -41.33 9.18 9.51
C PRO A 295 -41.52 10.48 8.71
N ASN A 296 -41.26 11.64 9.30
CA ASN A 296 -41.30 12.93 8.59
C ASN A 296 -40.26 13.02 7.47
N VAL A 297 -39.06 12.46 7.67
CA VAL A 297 -38.00 12.46 6.65
C VAL A 297 -38.44 11.60 5.47
N LEU A 298 -38.98 10.40 5.73
CA LEU A 298 -39.52 9.52 4.68
C LEU A 298 -40.65 10.18 3.90
N ARG A 299 -41.63 10.77 4.59
CA ARG A 299 -42.73 11.51 3.95
C ARG A 299 -42.22 12.69 3.13
N GLY A 300 -41.18 13.39 3.61
CA GLY A 300 -40.58 14.54 2.94
C GLY A 300 -40.01 14.22 1.56
N VAL A 301 -39.56 12.98 1.35
CA VAL A 301 -39.03 12.47 0.07
C VAL A 301 -40.02 11.58 -0.69
N GLY A 302 -41.28 11.54 -0.26
CA GLY A 302 -42.35 10.79 -0.95
C GLY A 302 -42.38 9.29 -0.68
N LEU A 303 -41.74 8.81 0.40
CA LEU A 303 -41.81 7.42 0.86
C LEU A 303 -42.86 7.27 1.96
N ASP A 304 -43.70 6.24 1.85
CA ASP A 304 -44.71 5.90 2.86
C ASP A 304 -44.05 5.18 4.05
N PRO A 305 -44.04 5.77 5.27
CA PRO A 305 -43.45 5.15 6.45
C PRO A 305 -44.20 3.91 6.95
N ASP A 306 -45.42 3.66 6.49
CA ASP A 306 -46.16 2.42 6.78
C ASP A 306 -45.72 1.27 5.84
N GLU A 307 -45.07 1.56 4.71
CA GLU A 307 -44.52 0.57 3.76
C GLU A 307 -43.00 0.41 3.90
N TYR A 308 -42.27 1.51 4.10
CA TYR A 308 -40.82 1.54 4.15
C TYR A 308 -40.32 1.96 5.51
N GLN A 309 -39.28 1.27 5.98
CA GLN A 309 -38.53 1.64 7.17
C GLN A 309 -37.06 1.82 6.80
N GLY A 310 -36.30 2.37 7.74
CA GLY A 310 -34.89 2.54 7.51
C GLY A 310 -34.14 2.93 8.75
N PHE A 311 -32.82 2.83 8.69
CA PHE A 311 -31.92 3.30 9.71
C PHE A 311 -30.76 4.06 9.10
N ALA A 312 -30.24 5.01 9.85
CA ALA A 312 -29.08 5.80 9.49
C ALA A 312 -28.10 5.86 10.66
N TRP A 313 -26.84 6.15 10.32
CA TRP A 313 -25.78 6.37 11.31
C TRP A 313 -24.77 7.38 10.77
N GLY A 314 -24.00 7.96 11.68
CA GLY A 314 -22.91 8.87 11.37
C GLY A 314 -21.78 8.79 12.37
N MET A 315 -20.55 8.90 11.86
CA MET A 315 -19.34 8.99 12.68
C MET A 315 -18.27 9.86 12.04
N GLY A 316 -17.40 10.44 12.86
CA GLY A 316 -16.24 11.19 12.38
C GLY A 316 -15.13 10.25 11.95
N ILE A 317 -14.73 10.33 10.68
CA ILE A 317 -13.63 9.52 10.10
C ILE A 317 -12.32 9.85 10.82
N ASP A 318 -12.07 11.13 11.06
CA ASP A 318 -10.84 11.60 11.70
C ASP A 318 -10.73 11.05 13.13
N ARG A 319 -11.85 11.00 13.86
CA ARG A 319 -11.88 10.46 15.24
C ARG A 319 -11.59 8.96 15.26
N ILE A 320 -12.23 8.19 14.40
CA ILE A 320 -11.96 6.74 14.36
C ILE A 320 -10.55 6.43 13.84
N ALA A 321 -9.98 7.28 12.96
CA ALA A 321 -8.58 7.20 12.54
C ALA A 321 -7.64 7.43 13.72
N MET A 322 -7.87 8.48 14.52
CA MET A 322 -7.09 8.74 15.73
C MET A 322 -7.13 7.58 16.71
N LEU A 323 -8.32 7.03 16.94
CA LEU A 323 -8.52 5.92 17.88
C LEU A 323 -7.87 4.63 17.39
N LYS A 324 -7.96 4.33 16.10
CA LYS A 324 -7.37 3.12 15.50
C LYS A 324 -5.84 3.18 15.44
N TYR A 325 -5.29 4.32 15.05
CA TYR A 325 -3.86 4.48 14.76
C TYR A 325 -3.08 5.25 15.84
N GLY A 326 -3.70 5.52 16.99
CA GLY A 326 -3.02 6.16 18.12
C GLY A 326 -2.56 7.59 17.85
N MET A 327 -3.31 8.36 17.05
CA MET A 327 -2.94 9.74 16.71
C MET A 327 -3.47 10.70 17.79
N PRO A 328 -2.61 11.52 18.43
CA PRO A 328 -2.97 12.25 19.64
C PRO A 328 -3.70 13.58 19.41
N ASP A 329 -3.57 14.18 18.21
CA ASP A 329 -4.08 15.52 17.92
C ASP A 329 -4.71 15.57 16.52
N LEU A 330 -5.96 16.04 16.45
CA LEU A 330 -6.72 16.13 15.21
C LEU A 330 -6.13 17.17 14.24
N ARG A 331 -5.52 18.25 14.75
CA ARG A 331 -5.04 19.36 13.91
C ARG A 331 -3.92 18.92 12.97
N ALA A 332 -3.13 17.94 13.40
CA ALA A 332 -2.01 17.41 12.63
C ALA A 332 -2.41 16.81 11.27
N PHE A 333 -3.67 16.37 11.08
CA PHE A 333 -4.18 15.94 9.78
C PHE A 333 -4.18 17.06 8.73
N PHE A 334 -4.20 18.33 9.15
CA PHE A 334 -4.39 19.48 8.27
C PHE A 334 -3.14 20.37 8.15
N ASP A 335 -2.13 20.17 9.00
CA ASP A 335 -0.90 20.98 9.04
C ASP A 335 0.06 20.71 7.86
N ALA A 336 -0.17 19.63 7.10
CA ALA A 336 0.67 19.19 5.98
C ALA A 336 2.15 18.96 6.37
N ASP A 337 2.44 18.52 7.60
CA ASP A 337 3.78 18.16 8.04
C ASP A 337 4.25 16.85 7.38
N SER A 338 5.31 16.93 6.58
CA SER A 338 5.86 15.76 5.88
C SER A 338 6.37 14.67 6.83
N ARG A 339 6.87 15.03 8.02
CA ARG A 339 7.36 14.08 9.03
C ARG A 339 6.20 13.30 9.65
N TRP A 340 5.07 13.98 9.85
CA TRP A 340 3.85 13.36 10.34
C TRP A 340 3.28 12.38 9.31
N ILE A 341 3.21 12.79 8.03
CA ILE A 341 2.81 11.90 6.93
C ILE A 341 3.79 10.73 6.75
N GLU A 342 5.09 10.94 6.95
CA GLU A 342 6.08 9.86 6.87
C GLU A 342 5.92 8.82 7.97
N HIS A 343 5.51 9.26 9.18
CA HIS A 343 5.30 8.41 10.34
C HIS A 343 3.94 7.68 10.33
N TYR A 344 2.86 8.42 10.08
CA TYR A 344 1.49 7.89 10.15
C TYR A 344 0.88 7.52 8.81
N GLY A 345 1.46 7.95 7.69
CA GLY A 345 0.94 7.66 6.37
C GLY A 345 1.19 6.22 5.93
N PHE A 346 0.32 5.74 5.05
CA PHE A 346 0.31 4.35 4.57
C PHE A 346 1.07 4.22 3.26
N ARG A 347 1.57 3.03 2.89
CA ARG A 347 2.21 2.90 1.59
C ARG A 347 1.13 2.83 0.50
N PRO A 348 1.39 3.38 -0.71
CA PRO A 348 0.40 3.38 -1.80
C PRO A 348 -0.08 2.01 -2.27
N LEU A 349 0.62 0.92 -1.92
CA LEU A 349 0.27 -0.45 -2.32
C LEU A 349 -0.30 -1.27 -1.16
N ASP A 350 -0.38 -0.69 0.03
CA ASP A 350 -0.96 -1.34 1.21
C ASP A 350 -2.48 -1.08 1.19
N LEU A 351 -3.14 -1.64 0.18
CA LEU A 351 -4.58 -1.47 -0.03
C LEU A 351 -5.36 -2.28 1.01
N PRO A 352 -6.31 -1.65 1.72
CA PRO A 352 -7.06 -2.34 2.76
C PRO A 352 -8.00 -3.37 2.15
N THR A 353 -7.95 -4.60 2.65
CA THR A 353 -8.88 -5.67 2.25
C THR A 353 -9.28 -6.51 3.45
N LEU A 354 -10.51 -7.02 3.47
CA LEU A 354 -10.97 -7.88 4.55
C LEU A 354 -10.15 -9.18 4.71
N PHE A 355 -9.51 -9.65 3.63
CA PHE A 355 -8.68 -10.86 3.66
C PHE A 355 -7.22 -10.56 4.03
N GLY A 356 -6.65 -9.47 3.51
CA GLY A 356 -5.24 -9.12 3.68
C GLY A 356 -4.93 -8.27 4.92
N GLY A 357 -5.96 -7.88 5.68
CA GLY A 357 -5.87 -6.91 6.77
C GLY A 357 -6.26 -5.50 6.30
N LEU A 358 -6.84 -4.74 7.23
CA LEU A 358 -7.24 -3.34 6.98
C LEU A 358 -6.15 -2.35 7.40
N SER A 359 -5.31 -2.73 8.37
CA SER A 359 -4.23 -1.90 8.91
C SER A 359 -2.84 -2.22 8.33
N SER A 360 -2.81 -3.03 7.26
CA SER A 360 -1.59 -3.61 6.66
C SER A 360 -0.62 -2.57 6.13
#